data_AF-A0A1I1X8S8-F1
#
_entry.id   AF-A0A1I1X8S8-F1
#
_cell.length_a   1.000
_cell.length_b   1.000
_cell.length_c   1.000
_cell.angle_alpha   90.00
_cell.angle_beta   90.00
_cell.angle_gamma   90.00
#
_symmetry.space_group_name_H-M   'P 1'
#
loop_
_entity.id
_entity.type
_entity.pdbx_description
1 polymer ?
#
loop_
_entity_poly.entity_id
_entity_poly.type
_entity_poly.pdbx_seq_one_letter_code
_entity_poly.pdbx_strand_id
1 'polypeptide(L)' 'MQDFKPEPTLQVLGVAIAVKKKEMIDLGMTYGLTDIRTIQCSQHLDHLLNLYTGNKNFSMTG' A
#
# COMPACT_ATOMS: atom_id res chain seq x y z
N MET A 1 -24.13 -14.65 -7.40
CA MET A 1 -22.67 -14.41 -7.48
C MET A 1 -22.26 -13.85 -6.13
N GLN A 2 -21.64 -14.66 -5.27
CA GLN A 2 -21.06 -14.13 -4.03
C GLN A 2 -19.77 -13.42 -4.41
N ASP A 3 -19.76 -12.10 -4.25
CA ASP A 3 -18.56 -11.26 -4.32
C ASP A 3 -17.66 -11.68 -3.15
N PHE A 4 -16.88 -12.73 -3.39
CA PHE A 4 -15.85 -13.19 -2.47
C PHE A 4 -14.77 -12.10 -2.49
N LYS A 5 -14.95 -11.03 -1.70
CA LYS A 5 -13.85 -10.12 -1.36
C LYS A 5 -12.94 -10.92 -0.44
N PRO A 6 -11.78 -11.44 -0.92
CA PRO A 6 -10.85 -12.06 -0.01
C PRO A 6 -10.45 -11.00 1.01
N GLU A 7 -10.64 -11.29 2.30
CA GLU A 7 -10.03 -10.49 3.34
C GLU A 7 -8.54 -10.33 3.00
N PRO A 8 -8.02 -9.09 2.91
CA PRO A 8 -6.65 -8.87 2.51
C PRO A 8 -5.74 -9.43 3.58
N THR A 9 -5.21 -10.63 3.35
CA THR A 9 -4.21 -11.22 4.24
C THR A 9 -2.95 -10.37 4.23
N LEU A 10 -2.17 -10.40 5.32
CA LEU A 10 -0.90 -9.67 5.44
C LEU A 10 0.04 -9.91 4.24
N GLN A 11 0.02 -11.11 3.65
CA GLN A 11 0.81 -11.43 2.45
C GLN A 11 0.36 -10.64 1.22
N VAL A 12 -0.96 -10.52 0.99
CA VAL A 12 -1.51 -9.74 -0.14
C VAL A 12 -1.20 -8.24 0.03
N LEU A 13 -1.31 -7.73 1.26
CA LEU A 13 -0.90 -6.36 1.60
C LEU A 13 0.59 -6.13 1.35
N GLY A 14 1.44 -7.08 1.74
CA GLY A 14 2.89 -7.00 1.49
C GLY A 14 3.24 -6.92 0.00
N VAL A 15 2.58 -7.72 -0.83
CA VAL A 15 2.75 -7.68 -2.29
C VAL A 15 2.26 -6.34 -2.86
N ALA A 16 1.08 -5.87 -2.43
CA ALA A 16 0.54 -4.58 -2.87
C ALA A 16 1.48 -3.41 -2.51
N ILE A 17 2.05 -3.41 -1.30
CA ILE A 17 3.05 -2.42 -0.86
C ILE A 17 4.29 -2.45 -1.75
N ALA A 18 4.81 -3.64 -2.07
CA ALA A 18 6.00 -3.78 -2.91
C ALA A 18 5.76 -3.24 -4.34
N VAL A 19 4.62 -3.57 -4.93
CA VAL A 19 4.22 -3.06 -6.26
C VAL A 19 4.06 -1.54 -6.21
N LYS A 20 3.34 -1.01 -5.22
CA LYS A 20 3.07 0.42 -5.09
C LYS A 20 4.35 1.23 -4.82
N LYS A 21 5.31 0.67 -4.07
CA LYS A 21 6.65 1.26 -3.88
C LYS A 21 7.38 1.42 -5.20
N LYS A 22 7.39 0.37 -6.04
CA LYS A 22 8.05 0.42 -7.34
C LYS A 22 7.39 1.48 -8.24
N GLU A 23 6.07 1.53 -8.27
CA GLU A 23 5.31 2.53 -9.03
C GLU A 23 5.63 3.96 -8.57
N MET A 24 5.71 4.21 -7.26
CA MET A 24 6.08 5.52 -6.71
C MET A 24 7.51 5.94 -7.10
N ILE A 25 8.47 5.00 -7.09
CA ILE A 25 9.85 5.28 -7.53
C ILE A 25 9.88 5.64 -9.00
N ASP A 26 9.20 4.87 -9.85
CA ASP A 26 9.15 5.12 -11.30
C ASP A 26 8.48 6.48 -11.60
N LEU A 27 7.40 6.83 -10.91
CA LEU A 27 6.75 8.13 -11.02
C LEU A 27 7.63 9.27 -10.51
N GLY A 28 8.30 9.08 -9.37
CA GLY A 28 9.21 10.07 -8.79
C GLY A 28 10.43 10.34 -9.68
N MET A 29 10.93 9.31 -10.38
CA MET A 29 12.03 9.44 -11.35
C MET A 29 11.56 10.09 -12.66
N THR A 30 10.33 9.81 -13.10
CA THR A 30 9.82 10.28 -14.40
C THR A 30 9.27 11.72 -14.32
N TYR A 31 8.53 12.03 -13.25
CA TYR A 31 7.76 13.27 -13.13
C TYR A 31 8.18 14.14 -11.93
N GLY A 32 9.01 13.60 -11.04
CA GLY A 32 9.41 14.27 -9.81
C GLY A 32 8.48 13.96 -8.63
N LEU A 33 8.98 14.21 -7.42
CA LEU A 33 8.28 13.93 -6.16
C LEU A 33 7.12 14.88 -5.88
N THR A 34 7.11 16.05 -6.52
CA THR A 34 6.06 17.07 -6.37
C THR A 34 4.96 16.95 -7.41
N ASP A 35 5.05 16.02 -8.36
CA ASP A 35 3.97 15.74 -9.30
C ASP A 35 2.77 15.16 -8.55
N ILE A 36 1.57 15.63 -8.91
CA ILE A 36 0.31 15.22 -8.27
C ILE A 36 0.16 13.69 -8.29
N ARG A 37 0.59 13.02 -9.36
CA ARG A 37 0.52 11.55 -9.47
C ARG A 37 1.47 10.88 -8.48
N THR A 38 2.68 11.40 -8.31
CA THR A 38 3.64 10.88 -7.33
C THR A 38 3.14 11.11 -5.90
N ILE A 39 2.53 12.27 -5.63
CA ILE A 39 1.92 12.60 -4.34
C ILE A 39 0.73 11.68 -4.03
N GLN A 40 -0.15 11.42 -5.00
CA GLN A 40 -1.26 10.47 -4.83
C GLN A 40 -0.74 9.04 -4.64
N CYS A 41 0.31 8.66 -5.37
CA CYS A 41 0.93 7.35 -5.24
C CYS A 41 1.52 7.16 -3.82
N SER A 42 2.16 8.18 -3.26
CA SER A 42 2.69 8.14 -1.90
C SER A 42 1.58 8.03 -0.84
N GLN A 43 0.46 8.74 -1.02
CA GLN A 43 -0.70 8.64 -0.12
C GLN A 43 -1.33 7.25 -0.13
N HIS A 44 -1.48 6.64 -1.31
CA HIS A 44 -1.98 5.26 -1.42
C HIS A 44 -1.01 4.26 -0.79
N LEU A 45 0.30 4.44 -1.00
CA LEU A 45 1.30 3.60 -0.37
C LEU A 45 1.29 3.72 1.17
N ASP A 46 1.15 4.94 1.69
CA ASP A 46 1.05 5.18 3.13
C ASP A 46 -0.19 4.50 3.73
N HIS A 47 -1.33 4.58 3.06
CA HIS A 47 -2.54 3.87 3.48
C HIS A 47 -2.32 2.34 3.55
N LEU A 48 -1.66 1.76 2.54
CA LEU A 48 -1.33 0.33 2.53
C LEU A 48 -0.38 -0.04 3.68
N LEU A 49 0.61 0.80 3.97
CA LEU A 49 1.55 0.61 5.09
C LEU A 49 0.83 0.69 6.45
N ASN A 50 -0.11 1.63 6.60
CA ASN A 50 -0.92 1.77 7.81
C ASN A 50 -1.85 0.57 8.00
N LEU A 51 -2.46 0.04 6.94
CA LEU A 51 -3.26 -1.19 7.01
C LEU A 51 -2.41 -2.41 7.37
N TYR A 52 -1.22 -2.54 6.80
CA TYR A 52 -0.31 -3.64 7.11
C TYR A 52 0.18 -3.56 8.56
N THR A 53 0.52 -2.36 9.04
CA THR A 53 0.99 -2.11 10.41
C THR A 53 -0.14 -2.26 11.44
N GLY A 54 -1.34 -1.76 11.13
CA GLY A 54 -2.52 -1.90 11.97
C GLY A 54 -2.95 -3.36 12.15
N ASN A 55 -2.91 -4.16 11.08
CA ASN A 55 -3.16 -5.61 11.16
C ASN A 55 -2.06 -6.36 11.91
N LYS A 56 -0.80 -5.93 11.81
CA LYS A 56 0.32 -6.49 12.60
C LYS A 56 0.16 -6.21 14.10
N ASN A 57 -0.35 -5.03 14.47
CA ASN A 57 -0.52 -4.62 15.86
C ASN A 57 -1.72 -5.26 16.55
N PHE A 58 -2.80 -5.58 15.81
CA PHE A 58 -3.96 -6.31 16.35
C PHE A 58 -3.60 -7.73 16.87
N SER A 59 -2.46 -8.27 16.46
CA SER A 59 -1.96 -9.58 16.92
C SER A 59 -1.08 -9.51 18.17
N MET A 60 -0.79 -8.32 18.75
CA MET A 60 0.14 -8.18 19.89
C MET A 60 -0.45 -7.58 21.17
N THR A 61 -1.76 -7.32 21.25
CA THR A 61 -2.41 -7.01 22.53
C THR A 61 -3.22 -8.22 22.98
N GLY A 62 -2.55 -9.11 23.71
CA GLY A 62 -3.18 -10.12 24.57
C GLY A 62 -3.56 -9.52 25.91
#